data_AF-A0AAW1B2S6-F1
#
_entry.id   AF-A0AAW1B2S6-F1
#
_cell.length_a   1.000
_cell.length_b   1.000
_cell.length_c   1.000
_cell.angle_alpha   90.00
_cell.angle_beta   90.00
_cell.angle_gamma   90.00
#
_symmetry.space_group_name_H-M   'P 1'
#
loop_
_entity.id
_entity.type
_entity.pdbx_description
1 polymer ?
#
loop_
_entity_poly.entity_id
_entity_poly.type
_entity_poly.pdbx_seq_one_letter_code
_entity_poly.pdbx_strand_id
1 'polypeptide(L)'
;MEKRATAPPFMLRLIFFVLGHQVLSIDIKRGKHYVAAVYEHHAILNPNPAAIIDRYTALQLMKRNLDIYEEQVINAAKQGAQIIIFPEDGIQGFNFTRTSIYPYLDFIPNLDSLIWNPCKEFYLFNDTEILHRLSCMALKNRMTD
;
A
#
# COMPACT_ATOMS: atom_id res chain seq x y z
N MET A 1 22.59 -38.97 -67.77
CA MET A 1 23.43 -38.32 -68.80
C MET A 1 23.32 -36.82 -68.62
N GLU A 2 24.47 -36.21 -68.39
CA GLU A 2 24.72 -34.78 -68.20
C GLU A 2 24.18 -33.92 -69.35
N LYS A 3 23.48 -32.82 -69.03
CA LYS A 3 23.56 -31.57 -69.80
C LYS A 3 23.52 -30.37 -68.87
N ARG A 4 24.56 -29.56 -69.00
CA ARG A 4 24.86 -28.33 -68.27
C ARG A 4 24.20 -27.11 -68.92
N ALA A 5 24.04 -26.09 -68.08
CA ALA A 5 23.92 -24.65 -68.34
C ALA A 5 22.54 -24.08 -68.68
N THR A 6 22.05 -23.20 -67.81
CA THR A 6 21.94 -21.75 -68.09
C THR A 6 21.51 -21.01 -66.80
N ALA A 7 22.28 -20.00 -66.39
CA ALA A 7 21.92 -19.11 -65.29
C ALA A 7 21.17 -17.89 -65.84
N PRO A 8 20.12 -17.40 -65.14
CA PRO A 8 19.80 -15.98 -65.17
C PRO A 8 19.38 -15.45 -63.78
N PRO A 9 19.10 -14.15 -63.70
CA PRO A 9 20.04 -13.07 -63.44
C PRO A 9 20.31 -12.89 -61.92
N PHE A 10 21.37 -12.14 -61.61
CA PHE A 10 21.68 -11.64 -60.28
C PHE A 10 20.45 -10.99 -59.62
N MET A 11 19.79 -11.69 -58.70
CA MET A 11 18.94 -11.07 -57.70
C MET A 11 19.86 -10.51 -56.62
N LEU A 12 20.22 -9.24 -56.76
CA LEU A 12 20.86 -8.46 -55.70
C LEU A 12 19.82 -8.30 -54.57
N ARG A 13 19.71 -9.29 -53.69
CA ARG A 13 18.96 -9.12 -52.44
C ARG A 13 19.76 -8.16 -51.58
N LEU A 14 19.27 -6.92 -51.48
CA LEU A 14 19.66 -5.98 -50.44
C LEU A 14 19.47 -6.70 -49.10
N ILE A 15 20.57 -7.15 -48.50
CA ILE A 15 20.56 -7.58 -47.11
C ILE A 15 20.43 -6.29 -46.30
N PHE A 16 19.21 -5.93 -45.91
CA PHE A 16 18.98 -4.94 -44.88
C PHE A 16 19.52 -5.54 -43.57
N PHE A 17 20.80 -5.31 -43.29
CA PHE A 17 21.32 -5.39 -41.93
C PHE A 17 20.61 -4.30 -41.14
N VAL A 18 19.47 -4.64 -40.54
CA VAL A 18 18.93 -3.88 -39.42
C VAL A 18 19.97 -4.04 -38.32
N LEU A 19 20.86 -3.05 -38.19
CA LEU A 19 21.69 -2.87 -37.01
C LEU A 19 20.73 -2.62 -35.85
N GLY A 20 20.23 -3.72 -35.29
CA GLY A 20 19.52 -3.74 -34.02
C GLY A 20 20.50 -3.15 -33.02
N HIS A 21 20.28 -1.90 -32.64
CA HIS A 21 20.95 -1.34 -31.48
C HIS A 21 20.42 -2.16 -30.31
N GLN A 22 21.22 -3.11 -29.82
CA GLN A 22 20.98 -3.64 -28.50
C GLN A 22 21.22 -2.48 -27.55
N VAL A 23 20.13 -1.81 -27.16
CA VAL A 23 20.16 -0.91 -26.01
C VAL A 23 20.41 -1.82 -24.82
N LEU A 24 21.68 -1.96 -24.46
CA LEU A 24 22.07 -2.58 -23.21
C LEU A 24 21.58 -1.61 -22.13
N SER A 25 20.40 -1.89 -21.56
CA SER A 25 19.97 -1.26 -20.32
C SER A 25 20.98 -1.67 -19.26
N ILE A 26 22.00 -0.82 -19.06
CA ILE A 26 22.90 -0.94 -17.93
C ILE A 26 22.03 -0.67 -16.71
N ASP A 27 21.69 -1.74 -15.99
CA ASP A 27 21.12 -1.63 -14.65
C ASP A 27 22.26 -1.12 -13.75
N ILE A 28 22.50 0.19 -13.83
CA ILE A 28 23.26 0.92 -12.81
C ILE A 28 22.55 0.54 -11.52
N LYS A 29 23.24 -0.16 -10.61
CA LYS A 29 22.71 -0.45 -9.28
C LYS A 29 22.21 0.86 -8.68
N ARG A 30 20.92 1.13 -8.87
CA ARG A 30 20.20 2.23 -8.26
C ARG A 30 20.40 1.99 -6.76
N GLY A 31 20.84 3.01 -6.03
CA GLY A 31 20.67 2.96 -4.58
C GLY A 31 19.23 2.55 -4.28
N LYS A 32 19.01 1.85 -3.16
CA LYS A 32 17.64 1.53 -2.71
C LYS A 32 16.94 2.85 -2.35
N HIS A 33 16.38 3.53 -3.35
CA HIS A 33 15.55 4.71 -3.18
C HIS A 33 14.12 4.24 -2.93
N TYR A 34 13.41 4.95 -2.06
CA TYR A 34 11.98 4.77 -1.85
C TYR A 34 11.28 6.12 -2.06
N VAL A 35 10.03 6.03 -2.46
CA VAL A 35 9.07 7.11 -2.58
C VAL A 35 8.15 7.00 -1.36
N ALA A 36 8.09 8.08 -0.58
CA ALA A 36 7.19 8.20 0.55
C ALA A 36 6.02 9.12 0.21
N ALA A 37 4.87 8.87 0.83
CA ALA A 37 3.74 9.77 0.86
C ALA A 37 3.46 10.19 2.31
N VAL A 38 2.97 11.41 2.47
CA VAL A 38 2.44 11.92 3.74
C VAL A 38 1.08 12.51 3.43
N TYR A 39 0.09 12.20 4.27
CA TYR A 39 -1.26 12.75 4.12
C TYR A 39 -1.58 13.68 5.28
N GLU A 40 -1.97 14.92 4.98
CA GLU A 40 -2.56 15.82 5.95
C GLU A 40 -4.07 15.56 6.02
N HIS A 41 -4.56 15.11 7.18
CA HIS A 41 -5.94 14.67 7.36
C HIS A 41 -6.78 15.71 8.10
N HIS A 42 -7.93 16.05 7.55
CA HIS A 42 -8.98 16.75 8.29
C HIS A 42 -9.84 15.72 9.01
N ALA A 43 -9.46 15.40 10.24
CA ALA A 43 -10.11 14.35 11.03
C ALA A 43 -11.60 14.63 11.29
N ILE A 44 -12.42 13.62 11.12
CA ILE A 44 -13.81 13.62 11.60
C ILE A 44 -13.76 13.39 13.11
N LEU A 45 -14.11 14.43 13.88
CA LEU A 45 -14.00 14.41 15.34
C LEU A 45 -15.32 14.07 16.04
N ASN A 46 -15.21 13.48 17.23
CA ASN A 46 -16.34 13.40 18.15
C ASN A 46 -16.61 14.80 18.73
N PRO A 47 -17.82 15.38 18.58
CA PRO A 47 -18.14 16.69 19.13
C PRO A 47 -18.13 16.73 20.67
N ASN A 48 -18.21 15.57 21.34
CA ASN A 48 -18.15 15.46 22.79
C ASN A 48 -17.18 14.35 23.24
N PRO A 49 -15.85 14.60 23.21
CA PRO A 49 -14.84 13.58 23.51
C PRO A 49 -14.78 13.19 25.00
N ALA A 50 -15.40 13.96 25.89
CA ALA A 50 -15.53 13.60 27.30
C ALA A 50 -16.69 12.61 27.57
N ALA A 51 -17.64 12.45 26.65
CA ALA A 51 -18.74 11.52 26.80
C ALA A 51 -18.25 10.06 26.70
N ILE A 52 -18.72 9.22 27.62
CA ILE A 52 -18.52 7.77 27.55
C ILE A 52 -19.57 7.21 26.60
N ILE A 53 -19.11 6.53 25.55
CA ILE A 53 -19.95 5.86 24.55
C ILE A 53 -19.62 4.37 24.52
N ASP A 54 -20.42 3.58 23.81
CA ASP A 54 -20.12 2.18 23.56
C ASP A 54 -19.06 2.00 22.44
N ARG A 55 -18.40 0.84 22.44
CA ARG A 55 -17.36 0.49 21.45
C ARG A 55 -17.88 0.50 20.02
N TYR A 56 -19.12 0.07 19.79
CA TYR A 56 -19.67 0.05 18.44
C TYR A 56 -19.78 1.47 17.87
N THR A 57 -20.27 2.43 18.66
CA THR A 57 -20.32 3.85 18.26
C THR A 57 -18.93 4.43 18.00
N ALA A 58 -17.94 4.12 18.86
CA ALA A 58 -16.56 4.54 18.65
C ALA A 58 -15.97 3.99 17.34
N LEU A 59 -16.19 2.70 17.06
CA LEU A 59 -15.76 2.04 15.82
C LEU A 59 -16.39 2.69 14.58
N GLN A 60 -17.66 3.12 14.63
CA GLN A 60 -18.28 3.81 13.49
C GLN A 60 -17.63 5.16 13.19
N LEU A 61 -17.18 5.90 14.21
CA LEU A 61 -16.41 7.13 13.99
C LEU A 61 -15.05 6.82 13.36
N MET A 62 -14.29 5.92 13.95
CA MET A 62 -12.96 5.55 13.48
C MET A 62 -12.98 4.97 12.06
N LYS A 63 -14.00 4.16 11.72
CA LYS A 63 -14.19 3.62 10.36
C LYS A 63 -14.36 4.70 9.30
N ARG A 64 -15.05 5.80 9.60
CA ARG A 64 -15.21 6.91 8.64
C ARG A 64 -13.88 7.62 8.36
N ASN A 65 -13.03 7.79 9.38
CA ASN A 65 -11.67 8.28 9.16
C ASN A 65 -10.82 7.28 8.36
N LEU A 66 -10.96 5.98 8.63
CA LEU A 66 -10.26 4.93 7.89
C LEU A 66 -10.73 4.80 6.43
N ASP A 67 -11.99 5.10 6.12
CA ASP A 67 -12.49 5.14 4.74
C ASP A 67 -11.67 6.15 3.92
N ILE A 68 -11.43 7.34 4.48
CA ILE A 68 -10.60 8.40 3.87
C ILE A 68 -9.15 7.93 3.75
N TYR A 69 -8.59 7.31 4.80
CA TYR A 69 -7.23 6.76 4.75
C TYR A 69 -7.08 5.72 3.64
N GLU A 70 -8.06 4.83 3.45
CA GLU A 70 -8.02 3.81 2.40
C GLU A 70 -7.89 4.44 1.01
N GLU A 71 -8.64 5.51 0.74
CA GLU A 71 -8.53 6.27 -0.51
C GLU A 71 -7.12 6.84 -0.70
N GLN A 72 -6.52 7.39 0.36
CA GLN A 72 -5.18 7.95 0.28
C GLN A 72 -4.11 6.89 0.11
N VAL A 73 -4.26 5.72 0.76
CA VAL A 73 -3.40 4.55 0.52
C VAL A 73 -3.46 4.16 -0.96
N ILE A 74 -4.65 4.04 -1.54
CA ILE A 74 -4.83 3.68 -2.95
C ILE A 74 -4.18 4.72 -3.87
N ASN A 75 -4.35 6.01 -3.57
CA ASN A 75 -3.80 7.10 -4.38
C ASN A 75 -2.28 7.17 -4.30
N ALA A 76 -1.70 6.95 -3.11
CA ALA A 76 -0.26 6.87 -2.93
C ALA A 76 0.33 5.64 -3.63
N ALA A 77 -0.34 4.48 -3.56
CA ALA A 77 0.07 3.25 -4.23
C ALA A 77 0.14 3.45 -5.75
N LYS A 78 -0.87 4.10 -6.33
CA LYS A 78 -0.91 4.45 -7.76
C LYS A 78 0.24 5.36 -8.19
N GLN A 79 0.77 6.18 -7.28
CA GLN A 79 1.92 7.05 -7.52
C GLN A 79 3.26 6.37 -7.24
N GLY A 80 3.25 5.09 -6.88
CA GLY A 80 4.46 4.30 -6.63
C GLY A 80 5.10 4.57 -5.27
N ALA A 81 4.35 5.12 -4.30
CA ALA A 81 4.83 5.22 -2.93
C ALA A 81 4.93 3.82 -2.29
N GLN A 82 6.02 3.56 -1.57
CA GLN A 82 6.21 2.32 -0.80
C GLN A 82 5.78 2.48 0.66
N ILE A 83 5.65 3.71 1.15
CA ILE A 83 5.20 4.02 2.50
C ILE A 83 4.31 5.26 2.46
N ILE A 84 3.26 5.25 3.28
CA ILE A 84 2.41 6.41 3.54
C ILE A 84 2.31 6.64 5.05
N ILE A 85 2.49 7.90 5.46
CA ILE A 85 2.40 8.32 6.86
C ILE A 85 1.12 9.11 7.09
N PHE A 86 0.44 8.80 8.18
CA PHE A 86 -0.78 9.46 8.64
C PHE A 86 -0.51 10.29 9.91
N PRO A 87 -1.32 11.35 10.15
CA PRO A 87 -1.14 12.20 11.33
C PRO A 87 -1.54 11.47 12.62
N GLU A 88 -0.95 11.95 13.72
CA GLU A 88 -1.38 11.61 15.08
C GLU A 88 -2.86 11.92 15.27
N ASP A 89 -3.54 11.09 16.08
CA ASP A 89 -4.96 11.24 16.42
C ASP A 89 -5.93 11.31 15.21
N GLY A 90 -5.49 11.00 14.00
CA GLY A 90 -6.33 11.14 12.81
C GLY A 90 -7.44 10.08 12.66
N ILE A 91 -7.45 9.04 13.49
CA ILE A 91 -8.49 7.99 13.50
C ILE A 91 -9.56 8.30 14.55
N GLN A 92 -9.15 8.48 15.81
CA GLN A 92 -10.04 8.67 16.96
C GLN A 92 -10.26 10.14 17.37
N GLY A 93 -9.34 11.05 17.02
CA GLY A 93 -9.32 12.43 17.52
C GLY A 93 -8.62 12.58 18.87
N PHE A 94 -8.86 13.70 19.54
CA PHE A 94 -8.18 14.12 20.76
C PHE A 94 -9.17 14.62 21.83
N ASN A 95 -8.67 15.11 22.97
CA ASN A 95 -9.44 15.65 24.12
C ASN A 95 -10.27 14.62 24.91
N PHE A 96 -9.81 13.37 24.98
CA PHE A 96 -10.46 12.35 25.80
C PHE A 96 -10.01 12.37 27.26
N THR A 97 -10.85 11.84 28.13
CA THR A 97 -10.47 11.42 29.48
C THR A 97 -9.99 9.96 29.45
N ARG A 98 -9.35 9.50 30.53
CA ARG A 98 -8.93 8.08 30.67
C ARG A 98 -10.10 7.11 30.47
N THR A 99 -11.30 7.49 30.87
CA THR A 99 -12.49 6.62 30.74
C THR A 99 -13.15 6.76 29.37
N SER A 100 -13.23 7.98 28.82
CA SER A 100 -13.91 8.20 27.54
C SER A 100 -13.09 7.75 26.32
N ILE A 101 -11.76 7.61 26.42
CA ILE A 101 -10.92 7.04 25.35
C ILE A 101 -11.10 5.52 25.23
N TYR A 102 -11.46 4.82 26.31
CA TYR A 102 -11.42 3.35 26.37
C TYR A 102 -12.16 2.64 25.22
N PRO A 103 -13.36 3.09 24.79
CA PRO A 103 -14.07 2.48 23.66
C PRO A 103 -13.34 2.58 22.30
N TYR A 104 -12.36 3.47 22.16
CA TYR A 104 -11.59 3.71 20.94
C TYR A 104 -10.30 2.89 20.85
N LEU A 105 -9.90 2.20 21.92
CA LEU A 105 -8.63 1.49 21.99
C LEU A 105 -8.76 0.10 21.37
N ASP A 106 -7.77 -0.30 20.58
CA ASP A 106 -7.58 -1.68 20.15
C ASP A 106 -6.54 -2.38 21.03
N PHE A 107 -6.68 -3.69 21.15
CA PHE A 107 -5.64 -4.52 21.73
C PHE A 107 -4.47 -4.67 20.76
N ILE A 108 -3.25 -4.39 21.22
CA ILE A 108 -2.02 -4.60 20.47
C ILE A 108 -1.13 -5.55 21.29
N PRO A 109 -0.91 -6.81 20.84
CA PRO A 109 -0.08 -7.77 21.55
C PRO A 109 1.39 -7.37 21.51
N ASN A 110 2.19 -7.87 22.45
CA ASN A 110 3.65 -7.77 22.34
C ASN A 110 4.12 -8.64 21.15
N LEU A 111 4.88 -8.03 20.24
CA LEU A 111 5.36 -8.65 19.00
C LEU A 111 6.74 -9.31 19.13
N ASP A 112 7.44 -9.19 20.27
CA ASP A 112 8.81 -9.69 20.45
C ASP A 112 8.98 -11.20 20.14
N SER A 113 7.92 -11.98 20.29
CA SER A 113 7.91 -13.43 20.05
C SER A 113 6.81 -13.90 19.10
N LEU A 114 6.08 -12.97 18.46
CA LEU A 114 4.90 -13.29 17.67
C LEU A 114 4.97 -12.64 16.28
N ILE A 115 5.03 -13.49 15.25
CA ILE A 115 4.76 -13.08 13.88
C ILE A 115 3.24 -13.18 13.69
N TRP A 116 2.58 -12.04 13.49
CA TRP A 116 1.14 -11.97 13.30
C TRP A 116 0.81 -10.98 12.18
N ASN A 117 -0.03 -11.41 11.23
CA ASN A 117 -0.62 -10.52 10.24
C ASN A 117 -2.11 -10.33 10.57
N PRO A 118 -2.52 -9.18 11.14
CA PRO A 118 -3.90 -8.96 11.52
C PRO A 118 -4.89 -9.18 10.39
N CYS A 119 -4.56 -8.81 9.14
CA CYS A 119 -5.42 -9.03 7.98
C CYS A 119 -5.66 -10.52 7.64
N LYS A 120 -4.64 -11.37 7.81
CA LYS A 120 -4.74 -12.81 7.48
C LYS A 120 -5.25 -13.63 8.65
N GLU A 121 -4.93 -13.22 9.87
CA GLU A 121 -5.13 -13.97 11.11
C GLU A 121 -5.99 -13.18 12.09
N PHE A 122 -7.08 -12.58 11.59
CA PHE A 122 -7.99 -11.71 12.34
C PHE A 122 -8.69 -12.41 13.51
N TYR A 123 -8.72 -13.74 13.51
CA TYR A 123 -9.37 -14.58 14.53
C TYR A 123 -8.50 -14.84 15.76
N LEU A 124 -7.22 -14.43 15.76
CA LEU A 124 -6.30 -14.71 16.88
C LEU A 124 -6.55 -13.81 18.10
N PHE A 125 -7.01 -12.58 17.88
CA PHE A 125 -7.24 -11.60 18.94
C PHE A 125 -8.55 -10.85 18.72
N ASN A 126 -9.29 -10.66 19.80
CA ASN A 126 -10.48 -9.82 19.83
C ASN A 126 -10.10 -8.35 20.03
N ASP A 127 -11.04 -7.45 19.76
CA ASP A 127 -10.86 -5.99 19.92
C ASP A 127 -9.69 -5.44 19.08
N THR A 128 -9.62 -5.88 17.82
CA THR A 128 -8.56 -5.52 16.86
C THR A 128 -9.10 -4.97 15.53
N GLU A 129 -10.32 -4.47 15.50
CA GLU A 129 -11.01 -4.09 14.27
C GLU A 129 -10.30 -2.97 13.48
N ILE A 130 -9.70 -2.01 14.18
CA ILE A 130 -8.93 -0.91 13.56
C ILE A 130 -7.60 -1.45 13.03
N LEU A 131 -6.91 -2.25 13.84
CA LEU A 131 -5.64 -2.88 13.46
C LEU A 131 -5.79 -3.83 12.26
N HIS A 132 -6.85 -4.64 12.24
CA HIS A 132 -7.22 -5.51 11.12
C HIS A 132 -7.40 -4.70 9.84
N ARG A 133 -8.18 -3.60 9.91
CA ARG A 133 -8.43 -2.76 8.73
C ARG A 133 -7.16 -2.10 8.22
N LEU A 134 -6.33 -1.52 9.09
CA LEU A 134 -5.04 -0.93 8.74
C LEU A 134 -4.12 -1.96 8.06
N SER A 135 -4.01 -3.17 8.64
CA SER A 135 -3.23 -4.25 8.07
C SER A 135 -3.72 -4.66 6.68
N CYS A 136 -5.03 -4.75 6.47
CA CYS A 136 -5.59 -5.10 5.18
C CYS A 136 -5.39 -4.02 4.12
N MET A 137 -5.52 -2.75 4.48
CA MET A 137 -5.24 -1.65 3.55
C MET A 137 -3.77 -1.66 3.11
N ALA A 138 -2.85 -1.91 4.04
CA ALA A 138 -1.43 -2.04 3.72
C ALA A 138 -1.17 -3.24 2.78
N LEU A 139 -1.65 -4.42 3.15
CA LEU A 139 -1.47 -5.66 2.38
C LEU A 139 -2.05 -5.56 0.96
N LYS A 140 -3.27 -5.05 0.82
CA LYS A 140 -3.98 -4.92 -0.46
C LYS A 140 -3.27 -3.98 -1.42
N ASN A 141 -2.63 -2.93 -0.90
CA ASN A 141 -2.00 -1.88 -1.70
C ASN A 141 -0.47 -1.98 -1.74
N ARG A 142 0.12 -3.03 -1.15
CA ARG A 142 1.58 -3.24 -1.07
C ARG A 142 2.30 -2.02 -0.47
N MET A 143 1.66 -1.39 0.51
CA MET A 143 2.33 -0.40 1.34
C MET A 143 3.17 -1.18 2.36
N THR A 144 4.48 -0.92 2.37
CA THR A 144 5.54 -1.67 3.07
C THR A 144 5.79 -3.08 2.50
N ASP A 145 6.76 -3.15 1.58
CA ASP A 145 7.55 -4.35 1.20
C ASP A 145 9.01 -4.13 1.63
#